data_AF-A0A6P0DTI6-F1
#
_entry.id   AF-A0A6P0DTI6-F1
#
_cell.length_a   1.000
_cell.length_b   1.000
_cell.length_c   1.000
_cell.angle_alpha   90.00
_cell.angle_beta   90.00
_cell.angle_gamma   90.00
#
_symmetry.space_group_name_H-M   'P 1'
#
loop_
_entity.id
_entity.type
_entity.pdbx_description
1 polymer ?
#
loop_
_entity_poly.entity_id
_entity_poly.type
_entity_poly.pdbx_seq_one_letter_code
_entity_poly.pdbx_strand_id
1 'polypeptide(L)'
;PGICLTVSAPGFLNGLTALANATTNCFPMILISGSSEREIVDLQQGDYEEMDQLNAAKPYAKAAYRVLHAEDIGVGLARAIRAAVSGRPGGVYLDLPAKLLSQTIDAVKAKQSIIRVIDAAPRQLPAPDSVKRAIDLLKGAKRPLVLLGKG
;
A
#
# COMPACT_ATOMS: atom_id res chain seq x y z
N PRO A 1 7.41 5.64 1.31
CA PRO A 1 6.10 5.66 2.01
C PRO A 1 6.35 5.65 3.53
N GLY A 2 5.51 6.33 4.32
CA GLY A 2 5.56 6.18 5.78
C GLY A 2 5.14 4.75 6.17
N ILE A 3 5.79 4.17 7.17
CA ILE A 3 5.48 2.80 7.64
C ILE A 3 4.81 2.90 9.02
N CYS A 4 3.63 2.29 9.15
CA CYS A 4 2.94 2.11 10.41
C CYS A 4 2.87 0.61 10.71
N LEU A 5 3.22 0.21 11.93
CA LEU A 5 3.17 -1.18 12.39
C LEU A 5 2.14 -1.30 13.51
N THR A 6 1.22 -2.25 13.39
CA THR A 6 0.22 -2.55 14.42
C THR A 6 0.13 -4.05 14.70
N VAL A 7 -0.56 -4.39 15.78
CA VAL A 7 -1.06 -5.75 16.03
C VAL A 7 -2.29 -6.05 15.16
N SER A 8 -2.87 -7.22 15.38
CA SER A 8 -4.09 -7.74 14.75
C SER A 8 -5.35 -6.95 15.14
N ALA A 9 -6.51 -7.39 14.61
CA ALA A 9 -7.84 -6.80 14.66
C ALA A 9 -7.99 -5.43 15.36
N PRO A 10 -7.95 -5.30 16.71
CA PRO A 10 -8.14 -4.01 17.38
C PRO A 10 -7.07 -2.97 17.01
N GLY A 11 -5.80 -3.35 16.99
CA GLY A 11 -4.70 -2.46 16.59
C GLY A 11 -4.76 -2.13 15.10
N PHE A 12 -5.07 -3.12 14.28
CA PHE A 12 -5.31 -2.94 12.85
C PHE A 12 -6.43 -1.93 12.58
N LEU A 13 -7.59 -2.04 13.24
CA LEU A 13 -8.72 -1.13 13.04
C LEU A 13 -8.38 0.32 13.41
N ASN A 14 -7.60 0.52 14.48
CA ASN A 14 -7.10 1.85 14.83
C ASN A 14 -6.22 2.41 13.72
N GLY A 15 -5.28 1.61 13.19
CA GLY A 15 -4.42 2.01 12.08
C GLY A 15 -5.18 2.21 10.75
N LEU A 16 -6.26 1.45 10.52
CA LEU A 16 -7.04 1.48 9.30
C LEU A 16 -7.70 2.86 9.07
N THR A 17 -8.09 3.53 10.15
CA THR A 17 -8.65 4.90 10.06
C THR A 17 -7.63 5.89 9.50
N ALA A 18 -6.37 5.80 9.93
CA ALA A 18 -5.28 6.62 9.41
C ALA A 18 -4.93 6.23 7.95
N LEU A 19 -4.96 4.93 7.63
CA LEU A 19 -4.77 4.44 6.27
C LEU A 19 -5.82 5.03 5.31
N ALA A 20 -7.08 5.04 5.71
CA ALA A 20 -8.17 5.65 4.94
C ALA A 20 -7.93 7.15 4.70
N ASN A 21 -7.49 7.87 5.73
CA ASN A 21 -7.17 9.30 5.63
C ASN A 21 -6.02 9.56 4.65
N ALA A 22 -4.96 8.76 4.71
CA ALA A 22 -3.82 8.91 3.81
C ALA A 22 -4.20 8.60 2.35
N THR A 23 -4.96 7.54 2.10
CA THR A 23 -5.47 7.24 0.76
C THR A 23 -6.32 8.39 0.21
N THR A 24 -7.21 8.95 1.04
CA THR A 24 -8.04 10.10 0.66
C THR A 24 -7.20 11.32 0.30
N ASN A 25 -6.14 11.58 1.07
CA ASN A 25 -5.26 12.72 0.89
C ASN A 25 -4.09 12.49 -0.09
N CYS A 26 -4.04 11.35 -0.78
CA CYS A 26 -2.94 11.02 -1.68
C CYS A 26 -1.58 10.89 -0.97
N PHE A 27 -1.55 10.52 0.31
CA PHE A 27 -0.32 10.39 1.08
C PHE A 27 0.21 8.95 1.02
N PRO A 28 1.47 8.73 0.59
CA PRO A 28 2.02 7.38 0.46
C PRO A 28 2.35 6.79 1.83
N MET A 29 1.61 5.75 2.23
CA MET A 29 1.89 5.00 3.46
C MET A 29 1.65 3.51 3.30
N ILE A 30 2.30 2.70 4.12
CA ILE A 30 2.07 1.25 4.24
C ILE A 30 1.71 0.98 5.70
N LEU A 31 0.52 0.42 5.92
CA LEU A 31 0.12 -0.17 7.19
C LEU A 31 0.48 -1.66 7.17
N ILE A 32 1.41 -2.03 8.04
CA ILE A 32 1.79 -3.42 8.29
C ILE A 32 1.09 -3.85 9.57
N SER A 33 0.38 -4.97 9.54
CA SER A 33 -0.27 -5.52 10.73
C SER A 33 0.00 -7.01 10.85
N GLY A 34 0.23 -7.46 12.07
CA GLY A 34 0.11 -8.88 12.41
C GLY A 34 -1.32 -9.35 12.19
N SER A 35 -1.52 -10.62 11.85
CA SER A 35 -2.85 -11.26 11.78
C SER A 35 -2.80 -12.69 12.33
N SER A 36 -3.98 -13.22 12.66
CA SER A 36 -4.12 -14.51 13.35
C SER A 36 -4.02 -15.72 12.39
N GLU A 37 -4.30 -16.92 12.89
CA GLU A 37 -4.17 -18.15 12.11
C GLU A 37 -5.22 -18.24 11.01
N ARG A 38 -4.77 -18.44 9.78
CA ARG A 38 -5.64 -18.41 8.61
C ARG A 38 -6.71 -19.48 8.64
N GLU A 39 -6.37 -20.68 9.09
CA GLU A 39 -7.29 -21.81 9.13
C GLU A 39 -8.47 -21.57 10.08
N ILE A 40 -8.22 -20.93 11.23
CA ILE A 40 -9.23 -20.65 12.26
C ILE A 40 -10.09 -19.45 11.82
N VAL A 41 -9.44 -18.38 11.36
CA VAL A 41 -10.11 -17.14 10.88
C VAL A 41 -11.01 -17.44 9.68
N ASP A 42 -10.56 -18.26 8.72
CA ASP A 42 -11.34 -18.57 7.51
C ASP A 42 -12.56 -19.46 7.79
N LEU A 43 -12.54 -20.21 8.90
CA LEU A 43 -13.68 -20.98 9.39
C LEU A 43 -14.54 -20.22 10.41
N GLN A 44 -14.17 -18.98 10.78
CA GLN A 44 -14.87 -18.13 11.75
C GLN A 44 -15.07 -18.82 13.11
N GLN A 45 -14.01 -19.47 13.62
CA GLN A 45 -14.06 -20.30 14.82
C GLN A 45 -13.75 -19.54 16.11
N GLY A 46 -13.50 -18.22 16.04
CA GLY A 46 -13.17 -17.39 17.20
C GLY A 46 -11.69 -17.45 17.58
N ASP A 47 -10.81 -17.24 16.59
CA ASP A 47 -9.38 -17.07 16.85
C ASP A 47 -9.09 -15.84 17.73
N TYR A 48 -7.89 -15.78 18.31
CA TYR A 48 -7.41 -14.60 19.01
C TYR A 48 -7.36 -13.40 18.06
N GLU A 49 -8.03 -12.30 18.41
CA GLU A 49 -8.13 -11.10 17.55
C GLU A 49 -8.60 -11.43 16.12
N GLU A 50 -9.58 -12.35 15.99
CA GLU A 50 -10.11 -12.82 14.70
C GLU A 50 -10.67 -11.68 13.83
N MET A 51 -10.08 -11.50 12.65
CA MET A 51 -10.59 -10.64 11.59
C MET A 51 -9.92 -10.97 10.26
N ASP A 52 -10.67 -10.98 9.17
CA ASP A 52 -10.05 -10.92 7.84
C ASP A 52 -9.63 -9.48 7.49
N GLN A 53 -8.51 -9.08 8.08
CA GLN A 53 -7.95 -7.72 7.98
C GLN A 53 -7.66 -7.31 6.52
N LEU A 54 -7.25 -8.27 5.67
CA LEU A 54 -7.02 -8.03 4.24
C LEU A 54 -8.31 -7.53 3.58
N ASN A 55 -9.40 -8.27 3.75
CA ASN A 55 -10.68 -7.91 3.13
C ASN A 55 -11.26 -6.63 3.74
N ALA A 56 -11.10 -6.41 5.05
CA ALA A 56 -11.50 -5.17 5.71
C ALA A 56 -10.75 -3.94 5.19
N ALA A 57 -9.48 -4.06 4.80
CA ALA A 57 -8.67 -2.94 4.32
C ALA A 57 -8.96 -2.51 2.88
N LYS A 58 -9.50 -3.40 2.04
CA LYS A 58 -9.69 -3.17 0.59
C LYS A 58 -10.38 -1.84 0.24
N PRO A 59 -11.46 -1.40 0.92
CA PRO A 59 -12.13 -0.14 0.57
C PRO A 59 -11.31 1.12 0.88
N TYR A 60 -10.29 1.01 1.75
CA TYR A 60 -9.58 2.16 2.32
C TYR A 60 -8.13 2.28 1.85
N ALA A 61 -7.67 1.32 1.05
CA ALA A 61 -6.30 1.24 0.55
C ALA A 61 -6.30 1.15 -0.98
N LYS A 62 -5.22 1.60 -1.61
CA LYS A 62 -4.96 1.35 -3.04
C LYS A 62 -4.79 -0.13 -3.34
N ALA A 63 -4.22 -0.86 -2.39
CA ALA A 63 -4.04 -2.30 -2.45
C ALA A 63 -3.96 -2.87 -1.03
N ALA A 64 -4.38 -4.12 -0.89
CA ALA A 64 -4.21 -4.93 0.30
C ALA A 64 -3.53 -6.24 -0.11
N TYR A 65 -2.43 -6.57 0.54
CA TYR A 65 -1.65 -7.79 0.30
C TYR A 65 -1.55 -8.60 1.59
N ARG A 66 -1.36 -9.92 1.45
CA ARG A 66 -1.00 -10.82 2.54
C ARG A 66 0.17 -11.69 2.08
N VAL A 67 1.16 -11.82 2.93
CA VAL A 67 2.33 -12.67 2.69
C VAL A 67 2.14 -13.94 3.52
N LEU A 68 2.30 -15.11 2.90
CA LEU A 68 2.11 -16.39 3.58
C LEU A 68 3.41 -17.17 3.76
N HIS A 69 4.43 -16.88 2.94
CA HIS A 69 5.73 -17.55 2.97
C HIS A 69 6.87 -16.55 3.17
N ALA A 70 7.89 -16.94 3.94
CA ALA A 70 9.03 -16.08 4.27
C ALA A 70 9.80 -15.61 3.02
N GLU A 71 9.91 -16.47 2.00
CA GLU A 71 10.51 -16.14 0.70
C GLU A 71 9.78 -15.01 -0.05
N ASP A 72 8.48 -14.81 0.22
CA ASP A 72 7.66 -13.81 -0.46
C ASP A 72 7.70 -12.42 0.21
N ILE A 73 8.34 -12.28 1.38
CA ILE A 73 8.40 -10.99 2.11
C ILE A 73 9.00 -9.88 1.23
N GLY A 74 10.08 -10.19 0.51
CA GLY A 74 10.76 -9.23 -0.36
C GLY A 74 9.86 -8.71 -1.48
N VAL A 75 9.13 -9.61 -2.16
CA VAL A 75 8.18 -9.22 -3.22
C VAL A 75 6.94 -8.54 -2.67
N GLY A 76 6.43 -8.99 -1.52
CA GLY A 76 5.30 -8.36 -0.82
C GLY A 76 5.60 -6.89 -0.49
N LEU A 77 6.77 -6.62 0.09
CA LEU A 77 7.19 -5.26 0.41
C LEU A 77 7.47 -4.43 -0.85
N ALA A 78 8.12 -5.00 -1.87
CA ALA A 78 8.37 -4.31 -3.13
C ALA A 78 7.07 -3.87 -3.83
N ARG A 79 6.06 -4.75 -3.85
CA ARG A 79 4.72 -4.43 -4.37
C ARG A 79 4.06 -3.35 -3.53
N ALA A 80 4.12 -3.45 -2.21
CA ALA A 80 3.53 -2.45 -1.32
C ALA A 80 4.17 -1.06 -1.51
N ILE A 81 5.49 -0.98 -1.63
CA ILE A 81 6.20 0.27 -1.90
C ILE A 81 5.74 0.88 -3.22
N ARG A 82 5.80 0.12 -4.33
CA ARG A 82 5.38 0.63 -5.64
C ARG A 82 3.93 1.07 -5.65
N ALA A 83 3.03 0.27 -5.09
CA ALA A 83 1.61 0.60 -5.01
C ALA A 83 1.36 1.88 -4.19
N ALA A 84 2.09 2.11 -3.10
CA ALA A 84 1.93 3.31 -2.28
C ALA A 84 2.34 4.60 -3.00
N VAL A 85 3.41 4.58 -3.81
CA VAL A 85 4.01 5.80 -4.39
C VAL A 85 3.70 6.06 -5.86
N SER A 86 3.37 5.04 -6.66
CA SER A 86 3.12 5.21 -8.11
C SER A 86 1.69 5.69 -8.41
N GLY A 87 1.49 6.34 -9.56
CA GLY A 87 0.19 6.92 -9.92
C GLY A 87 -0.23 8.01 -8.92
N ARG A 88 -1.53 8.08 -8.58
CA ARG A 88 -1.98 8.83 -7.40
C ARG A 88 -1.48 8.12 -6.13
N PRO A 89 -0.59 8.70 -5.31
CA PRO A 89 -0.08 8.01 -4.13
C PRO A 89 -1.20 7.73 -3.11
N GLY A 90 -0.97 6.85 -2.15
CA GLY A 90 -1.98 6.52 -1.14
C GLY A 90 -1.57 5.40 -0.18
N GLY A 91 -2.52 4.98 0.66
CA GLY A 91 -2.33 3.91 1.62
C GLY A 91 -2.30 2.52 0.98
N VAL A 92 -1.44 1.66 1.47
CA VAL A 92 -1.40 0.21 1.17
C VAL A 92 -1.44 -0.58 2.48
N TYR A 93 -2.17 -1.68 2.48
CA TYR A 93 -2.19 -2.62 3.60
C TYR A 93 -1.33 -3.85 3.29
N LEU A 94 -0.49 -4.26 4.24
CA LEU A 94 0.35 -5.46 4.16
C LEU A 94 0.15 -6.33 5.41
N ASP A 95 -0.57 -7.42 5.23
CA ASP A 95 -0.92 -8.39 6.27
C ASP A 95 0.20 -9.45 6.44
N LEU A 96 0.66 -9.63 7.67
CA LEU A 96 1.68 -10.61 8.04
C LEU A 96 1.12 -11.56 9.12
N PRO A 97 0.59 -12.75 8.75
CA PRO A 97 0.06 -13.70 9.71
C PRO A 97 1.12 -14.17 10.71
N ALA A 98 0.72 -14.50 11.93
CA ALA A 98 1.64 -14.93 12.99
C ALA A 98 2.50 -16.13 12.56
N LYS A 99 1.90 -17.10 11.84
CA LYS A 99 2.62 -18.25 11.26
C LYS A 99 3.69 -17.87 10.24
N LEU A 100 3.56 -16.75 9.53
CA LEU A 100 4.62 -16.28 8.63
C LEU A 100 5.86 -15.88 9.42
N LEU A 101 5.67 -15.12 10.51
CA LEU A 101 6.78 -14.52 11.27
C LEU A 101 7.66 -15.55 11.97
N SER A 102 7.15 -16.75 12.22
CA SER A 102 7.89 -17.86 12.82
C SER A 102 8.55 -18.80 11.80
N GLN A 103 8.33 -18.60 10.49
CA GLN A 103 8.97 -19.42 9.47
C GLN A 103 10.48 -19.19 9.42
N THR A 104 11.21 -20.26 9.07
CA THR A 104 12.65 -20.20 8.85
C THR A 104 12.97 -20.54 7.41
N ILE A 105 14.02 -19.91 6.87
CA ILE A 105 14.53 -20.12 5.53
C ILE A 105 16.05 -20.05 5.58
N ASP A 106 16.71 -20.78 4.68
CA ASP A 106 18.16 -20.70 4.51
C ASP A 106 18.61 -19.24 4.30
N ALA A 107 19.67 -18.83 4.99
CA ALA A 107 20.11 -17.43 5.01
C ALA A 107 20.56 -16.92 3.64
N VAL A 108 21.14 -17.78 2.79
CA VAL A 108 21.56 -17.41 1.43
C VAL A 108 20.32 -17.18 0.57
N LYS A 109 19.34 -18.08 0.61
CA LYS A 109 18.06 -17.92 -0.08
C LYS A 109 17.30 -16.69 0.39
N ALA A 110 17.27 -16.44 1.71
CA ALA A 110 16.63 -15.25 2.29
C ALA A 110 17.26 -13.96 1.78
N LYS A 111 18.60 -13.90 1.71
CA LYS A 111 19.31 -12.73 1.17
C LYS A 111 18.98 -12.50 -0.30
N GLN A 112 18.81 -13.57 -1.08
CA GLN A 112 18.47 -13.52 -2.51
C GLN A 112 17.01 -13.11 -2.75
N SER A 113 16.09 -13.37 -1.83
CA SER A 113 14.68 -12.99 -1.98
C SER A 113 14.39 -11.52 -1.67
N ILE A 114 15.33 -10.79 -1.07
CA ILE A 114 15.19 -9.36 -0.78
C ILE A 114 15.25 -8.54 -2.07
N ILE A 115 14.22 -7.72 -2.30
CA ILE A 115 14.11 -6.89 -3.50
C ILE A 115 14.37 -5.42 -3.16
N ARG A 116 15.39 -4.85 -3.79
CA ARG A 116 15.57 -3.39 -3.85
C ARG A 116 14.68 -2.82 -4.94
N VAL A 117 13.73 -1.97 -4.56
CA VAL A 117 12.84 -1.31 -5.54
C VAL A 117 13.60 -0.24 -6.31
N ILE A 118 13.63 -0.38 -7.64
CA ILE A 118 14.24 0.60 -8.56
C ILE A 118 13.14 1.47 -9.16
N ASP A 119 13.30 2.79 -9.10
CA ASP A 119 12.35 3.76 -9.65
C ASP A 119 10.88 3.44 -9.29
N ALA A 120 10.57 3.57 -8.00
CA ALA A 120 9.28 3.16 -7.46
C ALA A 120 8.10 3.99 -7.99
N ALA A 121 8.36 5.23 -8.42
CA ALA A 121 7.39 6.19 -8.96
C ALA A 121 7.96 6.82 -10.26
N PRO A 122 7.93 6.08 -11.39
CA PRO A 122 8.54 6.53 -12.63
C PRO A 122 7.83 7.74 -13.19
N ARG A 123 8.59 8.60 -13.89
CA ARG A 123 8.04 9.77 -14.58
C ARG A 123 7.01 9.34 -15.63
N GLN A 124 5.83 9.98 -15.63
CA GLN A 124 4.79 9.78 -16.64
C GLN A 124 4.65 11.05 -17.47
N LEU A 125 4.96 10.96 -18.77
CA LEU A 125 4.86 12.09 -19.69
C LEU A 125 3.46 12.14 -20.32
N PRO A 126 2.81 13.32 -20.40
CA PRO A 126 1.56 13.46 -21.13
C PRO A 126 1.79 13.45 -22.64
N ALA A 127 0.74 13.16 -23.40
CA ALA A 127 0.79 13.25 -24.86
C ALA A 127 1.01 14.72 -25.33
N PRO A 128 1.87 14.97 -26.33
CA PRO A 128 2.22 16.33 -26.75
C PRO A 128 1.03 17.19 -27.19
N ASP A 129 0.01 16.58 -27.80
CA ASP A 129 -1.23 17.23 -28.23
C ASP A 129 -2.04 17.77 -27.03
N SER A 130 -2.05 17.06 -25.91
CA SER A 130 -2.75 17.48 -24.69
C SER A 130 -2.07 18.69 -24.04
N VAL A 131 -0.73 18.73 -24.07
CA VAL A 131 0.04 19.91 -23.65
C VAL A 131 -0.22 21.09 -24.58
N LYS A 132 -0.20 20.86 -25.91
CA LYS A 132 -0.49 21.91 -26.89
C LYS A 132 -1.87 22.52 -26.69
N ARG A 133 -2.91 21.68 -26.52
CA ARG A 133 -4.28 22.14 -26.24
C ARG A 133 -4.38 23.00 -24.98
N ALA A 134 -3.69 22.60 -23.89
CA ALA A 134 -3.67 23.38 -22.65
C ALA A 134 -3.02 24.76 -22.86
N ILE A 135 -1.90 24.82 -23.60
CA ILE A 135 -1.21 26.08 -23.91
C ILE A 135 -2.05 26.98 -24.81
N ASP A 136 -2.69 26.43 -25.84
CA ASP A 136 -3.52 27.20 -26.76
C ASP A 136 -4.74 27.81 -26.04
N LEU A 137 -5.37 27.06 -25.12
CA LEU A 137 -6.44 27.56 -24.26
C LEU A 137 -5.96 28.72 -23.37
N LEU A 138 -4.80 28.58 -22.74
CA LEU A 138 -4.23 29.60 -21.87
C LEU A 138 -3.86 30.88 -22.63
N LYS A 139 -3.31 30.76 -23.84
CA LYS A 139 -2.97 31.91 -24.71
C LYS A 139 -4.20 32.73 -25.11
N GLY A 140 -5.35 32.08 -25.32
CA GLY A 140 -6.60 32.75 -25.67
C GLY A 140 -7.35 33.37 -24.49
N ALA A 141 -7.00 33.01 -23.25
CA ALA A 141 -7.75 33.40 -22.07
C ALA A 141 -7.57 34.90 -21.75
N LYS A 142 -8.68 35.61 -21.49
CA LYS A 142 -8.66 37.04 -21.12
C LYS A 142 -8.38 37.29 -19.64
N ARG A 143 -8.75 36.36 -18.76
CA ARG A 143 -8.61 36.45 -17.30
C ARG A 143 -8.26 35.06 -16.73
N PRO A 144 -7.05 34.53 -16.99
CA PRO A 144 -6.68 33.19 -16.54
C PRO A 144 -6.50 33.14 -15.02
N LEU A 145 -6.80 31.97 -14.44
CA LEU A 145 -6.56 31.65 -13.04
C LEU A 145 -5.93 30.26 -12.95
N VAL A 146 -4.89 30.11 -12.14
CA VAL A 146 -4.29 28.83 -11.80
C VAL A 146 -4.56 28.55 -10.33
N LEU A 147 -5.16 27.40 -10.05
CA LEU A 147 -5.39 26.92 -8.69
C LEU A 147 -4.36 25.83 -8.37
N LEU A 148 -3.52 26.08 -7.37
CA LEU A 148 -2.49 25.14 -6.93
C LEU A 148 -3.03 24.29 -5.77
N GLY A 149 -3.19 22.99 -6.02
CA GLY A 149 -3.51 22.02 -4.98
C GLY A 149 -2.27 21.47 -4.28
N LYS A 150 -2.48 20.60 -3.30
CA LYS A 150 -1.39 19.91 -2.56
C LYS A 150 -0.57 18.91 -3.39
N GLY A 151 -1.07 18.52 -4.57
CA GLY A 151 -0.51 17.42 -5.37
C GLY A 151 -0.95 16.05 -4.88
#